data_AF-A0A640TZS4-F1
#
_entry.id   AF-A0A640TZS4-F1
#
_cell.length_a   1.000
_cell.length_b   1.000
_cell.length_c   1.000
_cell.angle_alpha   90.00
_cell.angle_beta   90.00
_cell.angle_gamma   90.00
#
_symmetry.space_group_name_H-M   'P 1'
#
loop_
_entity.id
_entity.type
_entity.pdbx_description
1 polymer ?
#
loop_
_entity_poly.entity_id
_entity_poly.type
_entity_poly.pdbx_seq_one_letter_code
_entity_poly.pdbx_strand_id
1 'polypeptide(L)'
;MRWLQPDDFTHPLHAGLWQCLVALTRRDTPVAPVTVLWEAQHRGLLSTGAEPSELLDLLAGPVGSPEYWGEQILQRSVLGAAHHIGRRIEAFTQDPATTPYQLVVGSRRALADLLAVCIRWQHATSPAPVSRPARTRGTAAPRAGPPRTTAPPTARISL
;
A
#
# COMPACT_ATOMS: atom_id res chain seq x y z
N MET A 1 0.77 -0.71 8.19
CA MET A 1 -0.10 -0.64 6.98
C MET A 1 -0.04 0.74 6.33
N ARG A 2 0.84 0.97 5.35
CA ARG A 2 0.91 2.26 4.64
C ARG A 2 -0.09 2.36 3.47
N TRP A 3 -0.78 1.26 3.17
CA TRP A 3 -1.68 1.10 2.03
C TRP A 3 -3.16 1.35 2.36
N LEU A 4 -3.51 1.47 3.65
CA LEU A 4 -4.88 1.78 4.09
C LEU A 4 -5.06 3.29 4.27
N GLN A 5 -6.17 3.82 3.75
CA GLN A 5 -6.53 5.23 3.79
C GLN A 5 -7.85 5.42 4.57
N PRO A 6 -8.11 6.63 5.11
CA PRO A 6 -9.38 6.91 5.79
C PRO A 6 -10.62 6.63 4.92
N ASP A 7 -10.54 6.91 3.62
CA ASP A 7 -11.66 6.72 2.68
C ASP A 7 -11.99 5.25 2.40
N ASP A 8 -11.13 4.31 2.83
CA ASP A 8 -11.40 2.88 2.70
C ASP A 8 -12.46 2.39 3.73
N PHE A 9 -12.75 3.20 4.77
CA PHE A 9 -13.73 2.86 5.80
C PHE A 9 -15.14 3.36 5.45
N THR A 10 -16.12 2.48 5.54
CA THR A 10 -17.54 2.82 5.27
C THR A 10 -18.14 3.73 6.34
N HIS A 11 -17.70 3.61 7.59
CA HIS A 11 -18.26 4.38 8.71
C HIS A 11 -17.38 5.60 9.02
N PRO A 12 -17.92 6.84 9.03
CA PRO A 12 -17.14 8.06 9.27
C PRO A 12 -16.34 8.03 10.58
N LEU A 13 -16.93 7.46 11.65
CA LEU A 13 -16.23 7.26 12.92
C LEU A 13 -14.95 6.44 12.74
N HIS A 14 -14.98 5.31 12.01
CA HIS A 14 -13.81 4.46 11.81
C HIS A 14 -12.74 5.16 10.97
N ALA A 15 -13.13 5.91 9.94
CA ALA A 15 -12.21 6.75 9.17
C ALA A 15 -11.52 7.78 10.07
N GLY A 16 -12.28 8.43 10.96
CA GLY A 16 -11.78 9.36 11.96
C GLY A 16 -10.81 8.71 12.96
N LEU A 17 -11.15 7.52 13.47
CA LEU A 17 -10.28 6.78 14.38
C LEU A 17 -8.98 6.36 13.70
N TRP A 18 -9.04 5.91 12.44
CA TRP A 18 -7.85 5.63 11.64
C TRP A 18 -6.94 6.86 11.53
N GLN A 19 -7.52 8.04 11.28
CA GLN A 19 -6.75 9.29 11.25
C GLN A 19 -6.11 9.61 12.60
N CYS A 20 -6.79 9.35 13.73
CA CYS A 20 -6.23 9.50 15.07
C CYS A 20 -5.03 8.58 15.26
N LEU A 21 -5.16 7.30 14.92
CA LEU A 21 -4.08 6.31 15.01
C LEU A 21 -2.87 6.73 14.18
N VAL A 22 -3.08 7.16 12.93
CA VAL A 22 -2.01 7.65 12.05
C VAL A 22 -1.33 8.89 12.63
N ALA A 23 -2.09 9.82 13.20
CA ALA A 23 -1.55 11.05 13.78
C ALA A 23 -0.71 10.78 15.05
N LEU A 24 -1.21 9.95 15.96
CA LEU A 24 -0.48 9.53 17.16
C LEU A 24 0.82 8.80 16.78
N THR A 25 0.74 7.86 15.83
CA THR A 25 1.92 7.15 15.32
C THR A 25 2.95 8.11 14.71
N ARG A 26 2.50 9.11 13.93
CA ARG A 26 3.40 10.11 13.32
C ARG A 26 4.08 11.01 14.37
N ARG A 27 3.43 11.24 15.51
CA ARG A 27 3.95 12.04 16.62
C ARG A 27 4.73 11.19 17.64
N ASP A 28 4.96 9.91 17.36
CA ASP A 28 5.59 8.96 18.27
C ASP A 28 4.89 8.91 19.66
N THR A 29 3.58 9.16 19.67
CA THR A 29 2.76 9.14 20.88
C THR A 29 2.21 7.73 21.10
N PRO A 30 2.24 7.20 22.34
CA PRO A 30 1.71 5.87 22.64
C PRO A 30 0.26 5.69 22.22
N VAL A 31 0.01 4.65 21.42
CA VAL A 31 -1.34 4.29 20.94
C VAL A 31 -2.01 3.42 22.01
N ALA A 32 -2.68 4.07 22.95
CA ALA A 32 -3.49 3.42 24.00
C ALA A 32 -4.95 3.93 23.92
N PRO A 33 -5.94 3.16 24.42
CA PRO A 33 -7.36 3.54 24.29
C PRO A 33 -7.68 4.96 24.76
N VAL A 34 -7.15 5.36 25.92
CA VAL A 34 -7.33 6.71 26.47
C VAL A 34 -6.69 7.79 25.58
N THR A 35 -5.52 7.52 25.02
CA THR A 35 -4.84 8.45 24.10
C THR A 35 -5.62 8.62 22.79
N VAL A 36 -6.18 7.52 22.27
CA VAL A 36 -7.03 7.55 21.07
C VAL A 36 -8.32 8.32 21.34
N LEU A 37 -8.96 8.09 22.49
CA LEU A 37 -10.13 8.85 22.93
C LEU A 37 -9.83 10.35 23.02
N TRP A 38 -8.69 10.73 23.59
CA TRP A 38 -8.27 12.13 23.69
C TRP A 38 -8.07 12.78 22.31
N GLU A 39 -7.36 12.12 21.39
CA GLU A 39 -7.15 12.63 20.03
C GLU A 39 -8.49 12.69 19.26
N ALA A 40 -9.38 11.72 19.48
CA ALA A 40 -10.71 11.69 18.87
C ALA A 40 -11.58 12.86 19.37
N GLN A 41 -11.54 13.16 20.66
CA GLN A 41 -12.20 14.34 21.24
C GLN A 41 -11.63 15.64 20.66
N HIS A 42 -10.30 15.77 20.61
CA HIS A 42 -9.62 16.95 20.07
C HIS A 42 -10.00 17.22 18.61
N ARG A 43 -10.30 16.18 17.85
CA ARG A 43 -10.75 16.26 16.45
C ARG A 43 -12.27 16.42 16.28
N GLY A 44 -13.04 16.45 17.36
CA GLY A 44 -14.50 16.53 17.30
C GLY A 44 -15.18 15.27 16.78
N LEU A 45 -14.55 14.09 16.88
CA LEU A 45 -15.20 12.83 16.47
C LEU A 45 -16.38 12.47 17.39
N LEU A 46 -16.29 12.82 18.68
CA LEU A 46 -17.30 12.53 19.69
C LEU A 46 -18.53 13.45 19.59
N SER A 47 -18.40 14.64 18.98
CA SER A 47 -19.55 15.53 18.71
C SER A 47 -20.54 14.95 17.70
N THR A 48 -20.19 13.85 17.04
CA THR A 48 -21.02 13.15 16.06
C THR A 48 -21.96 12.10 16.70
N GLY A 49 -22.04 12.04 18.03
CA GLY A 49 -22.96 11.16 18.77
C GLY A 49 -22.38 9.81 19.19
N ALA A 50 -21.06 9.63 19.13
CA ALA A 50 -20.39 8.46 19.69
C ALA A 50 -20.06 8.72 21.17
N GLU A 51 -20.56 7.87 22.07
CA GLU A 51 -20.29 8.00 23.50
C GLU A 51 -18.84 7.58 23.81
N PRO A 52 -18.12 8.29 24.71
CA PRO A 52 -16.76 7.93 25.09
C PRO A 52 -16.61 6.49 25.57
N SER A 53 -17.60 5.96 26.27
CA SER A 53 -17.63 4.57 26.75
C SER A 53 -17.69 3.57 25.60
N GLU A 54 -18.54 3.81 24.59
CA GLU A 54 -18.66 2.94 23.41
C GLU A 54 -17.35 2.88 22.62
N LEU A 55 -16.63 4.00 22.54
CA LEU A 55 -15.31 4.04 21.91
C LEU A 55 -14.27 3.26 22.71
N LEU A 56 -14.28 3.35 24.04
CA LEU A 56 -13.37 2.56 24.87
C LEU A 56 -13.68 1.06 24.76
N ASP A 57 -14.95 0.68 24.74
CA ASP A 57 -15.40 -0.70 24.55
C ASP A 57 -14.95 -1.25 23.17
N LEU A 58 -15.10 -0.45 22.11
CA LEU A 58 -14.61 -0.77 20.77
C LEU A 58 -13.10 -1.03 20.75
N LEU A 59 -12.33 -0.25 21.50
CA LEU A 59 -10.86 -0.35 21.55
C LEU A 59 -10.37 -1.46 22.48
N ALA A 60 -11.20 -1.96 23.40
CA ALA A 60 -10.82 -3.00 24.36
C ALA A 60 -10.85 -4.42 23.77
N GLY A 61 -11.55 -4.63 22.66
CA GLY A 61 -11.75 -5.96 22.07
C GLY A 61 -10.49 -6.53 21.38
N PRO A 62 -10.08 -7.78 21.65
CA PRO A 62 -9.07 -8.46 20.85
C PRO A 62 -9.67 -8.84 19.49
N VAL A 63 -9.17 -8.26 18.41
CA VAL A 63 -9.76 -8.45 17.08
C VAL A 63 -8.96 -9.41 16.18
N GLY A 64 -7.89 -10.05 16.63
CA GLY A 64 -7.05 -10.90 15.76
C GLY A 64 -6.05 -10.07 14.96
N SER A 65 -5.58 -10.58 13.80
CA SER A 65 -4.53 -9.91 13.03
C SER A 65 -5.04 -8.61 12.39
N PRO A 66 -4.39 -7.47 12.66
CA PRO A 66 -4.78 -6.22 12.03
C PRO A 66 -4.51 -6.28 10.51
N GLU A 67 -3.50 -7.03 10.04
CA GLU A 67 -3.18 -7.24 8.62
C GLU A 67 -4.37 -7.86 7.88
N TYR A 68 -4.93 -8.91 8.46
CA TYR A 68 -6.11 -9.58 7.92
C TYR A 68 -7.29 -8.61 7.80
N TRP A 69 -7.61 -7.86 8.86
CA TRP A 69 -8.73 -6.91 8.80
C TRP A 69 -8.49 -5.73 7.87
N GLY A 70 -7.25 -5.24 7.81
CA GLY A 70 -6.89 -4.22 6.85
C GLY A 70 -7.11 -4.70 5.41
N GLU A 71 -6.75 -5.96 5.11
CA GLU A 71 -7.00 -6.57 3.81
C GLU A 71 -8.51 -6.64 3.54
N GLN A 72 -9.32 -7.12 4.49
CA GLN A 72 -10.78 -7.17 4.32
C GLN A 72 -11.41 -5.79 4.08
N ILE A 73 -10.94 -4.74 4.78
CA ILE A 73 -11.39 -3.37 4.57
C ILE A 73 -11.02 -2.90 3.16
N LEU A 74 -9.79 -3.13 2.72
CA LEU A 74 -9.33 -2.72 1.41
C LEU A 74 -10.04 -3.48 0.27
N GLN A 75 -10.30 -4.78 0.45
CA GLN A 75 -11.10 -5.56 -0.48
C GLN A 75 -12.50 -4.97 -0.63
N ARG A 76 -13.14 -4.60 0.49
CA ARG A 76 -14.45 -3.96 0.47
C ARG A 76 -14.40 -2.59 -0.19
N SER A 77 -13.34 -1.80 0.06
CA SER A 77 -13.11 -0.51 -0.59
C SER A 77 -13.01 -0.63 -2.10
N VAL A 78 -12.28 -1.62 -2.64
CA VAL A 78 -12.21 -1.88 -4.09
C VAL A 78 -13.60 -2.13 -4.68
N LEU A 79 -14.41 -2.97 -4.05
CA LEU A 79 -15.77 -3.27 -4.50
C LEU A 79 -16.69 -2.05 -4.42
N GLY A 80 -16.58 -1.26 -3.35
CA GLY A 80 -17.32 -0.01 -3.18
C GLY A 80 -16.96 1.02 -4.25
N ALA A 81 -15.67 1.21 -4.52
CA ALA A 81 -15.17 2.09 -5.57
C ALA A 81 -15.66 1.67 -6.96
N ALA A 82 -15.58 0.37 -7.28
CA ALA A 82 -16.07 -0.17 -8.55
C ALA A 82 -17.57 0.09 -8.74
N HIS A 83 -18.37 -0.14 -7.69
CA HIS A 83 -19.80 0.15 -7.72
C HIS A 83 -20.08 1.64 -7.93
N HIS A 84 -19.44 2.52 -7.16
CA HIS A 84 -19.61 3.97 -7.27
C HIS A 84 -19.25 4.48 -8.67
N ILE A 85 -18.13 4.01 -9.23
CA ILE A 85 -17.66 4.41 -10.56
C ILE A 85 -18.57 3.87 -11.65
N GLY A 86 -19.08 2.64 -11.53
CA GLY A 86 -20.10 2.11 -12.42
C GLY A 86 -21.34 2.99 -12.48
N ARG A 87 -21.86 3.40 -11.32
CA ARG A 87 -23.00 4.33 -11.21
C ARG A 87 -22.70 5.69 -11.83
N ARG A 88 -21.47 6.19 -11.69
CA ARG A 88 -21.06 7.48 -12.27
C ARG A 88 -20.98 7.41 -13.81
N ILE A 89 -20.47 6.31 -14.36
CA ILE A 89 -20.44 6.10 -15.81
C ILE A 89 -21.86 5.94 -16.36
N GLU A 90 -22.71 5.20 -15.68
CA GLU A 90 -24.13 5.07 -16.01
C GLU A 90 -24.83 6.44 -16.04
N ALA A 91 -24.57 7.30 -15.06
CA ALA A 91 -25.14 8.65 -15.01
C ALA A 91 -24.76 9.50 -16.25
N PHE A 92 -23.52 9.40 -16.74
CA PHE A 92 -23.12 10.06 -18.00
C PHE A 92 -23.91 9.56 -19.21
N THR A 93 -24.32 8.29 -19.22
CA THR A 93 -25.10 7.73 -20.35
C THR A 93 -26.59 8.05 -20.28
N GLN A 94 -27.11 8.37 -19.09
CA GLN A 94 -28.51 8.71 -18.86
C GLN A 94 -28.80 10.20 -19.02
N ASP A 95 -27.78 11.05 -18.95
CA ASP A 95 -27.92 12.49 -19.11
C ASP A 95 -27.89 12.89 -20.61
N PRO A 96 -29.00 13.40 -21.17
CA PRO A 96 -29.07 13.81 -22.57
C PRO A 96 -28.18 15.02 -22.90
N ALA A 97 -27.74 15.80 -21.90
CA ALA A 97 -26.81 16.91 -22.09
C ALA A 97 -25.35 16.46 -22.17
N THR A 98 -25.05 15.21 -21.80
CA THR A 98 -23.68 14.70 -21.81
C THR A 98 -23.20 14.45 -23.24
N THR A 99 -22.15 15.16 -23.64
CA THR A 99 -21.50 14.97 -24.93
C THR A 99 -20.66 13.68 -24.96
N PRO A 100 -20.44 13.05 -26.12
CA PRO A 100 -19.55 11.88 -26.23
C PRO A 100 -18.13 12.14 -25.68
N TYR A 101 -17.61 13.36 -25.85
CA TYR A 101 -16.32 13.75 -25.30
C TYR A 101 -16.31 13.75 -23.76
N GLN A 102 -17.35 14.31 -23.13
CA GLN A 102 -17.50 14.31 -21.67
C GLN A 102 -17.65 12.89 -21.12
N LEU A 103 -18.41 12.03 -21.79
CA LEU A 103 -18.51 10.61 -21.43
C LEU A 103 -17.12 9.96 -21.38
N VAL A 104 -16.32 10.09 -22.44
CA VAL A 104 -15.00 9.45 -22.53
C VAL A 104 -14.03 10.02 -21.48
N VAL A 105 -13.93 11.34 -21.36
CA VAL A 105 -13.00 11.99 -20.43
C VAL A 105 -13.43 11.77 -18.98
N GLY A 106 -14.72 11.91 -18.68
CA GLY A 106 -15.30 11.70 -17.35
C GLY A 106 -15.16 10.26 -16.87
N SER A 107 -15.38 9.29 -17.76
CA SER A 107 -15.20 7.86 -17.47
C SER A 107 -13.74 7.50 -17.24
N ARG A 108 -12.82 7.99 -18.08
CA ARG A 108 -11.37 7.76 -17.88
C ARG A 108 -10.90 8.32 -16.55
N ARG A 109 -11.34 9.52 -16.17
CA ARG A 109 -11.03 10.11 -14.86
C ARG A 109 -11.61 9.26 -13.73
N ALA A 110 -12.85 8.77 -13.86
CA ALA A 110 -13.47 7.92 -12.85
C ALA A 110 -12.67 6.62 -12.65
N LEU A 111 -12.27 5.97 -13.75
CA LEU A 111 -11.51 4.73 -13.72
C LEU A 111 -10.10 4.91 -13.14
N ALA A 112 -9.49 6.09 -13.25
CA ALA A 112 -8.22 6.39 -12.59
C ALA A 112 -8.33 6.28 -11.07
N ASP A 113 -9.45 6.70 -10.49
CA ASP A 113 -9.71 6.58 -9.05
C ASP A 113 -9.81 5.09 -8.63
N LEU A 114 -10.48 4.24 -9.43
CA LEU A 114 -10.52 2.79 -9.20
C LEU A 114 -9.12 2.16 -9.26
N LEU A 115 -8.34 2.52 -10.29
CA LEU A 115 -7.00 2.00 -10.49
C LEU A 115 -6.10 2.31 -9.29
N ALA A 116 -6.24 3.50 -8.69
CA ALA A 116 -5.51 3.85 -7.48
C ALA A 116 -5.81 2.90 -6.30
N VAL A 117 -7.08 2.50 -6.11
CA VAL A 117 -7.45 1.52 -5.06
C VAL A 117 -6.93 0.12 -5.40
N CYS A 118 -7.05 -0.30 -6.66
CA CYS A 118 -6.53 -1.59 -7.12
C CYS A 118 -5.00 -1.72 -6.95
N ILE A 119 -4.25 -0.66 -7.21
CA ILE A 119 -2.79 -0.63 -6.97
C ILE A 119 -2.48 -0.80 -5.48
N ARG A 120 -3.22 -0.13 -4.59
CA ARG A 120 -3.07 -0.33 -3.13
C ARG A 120 -3.40 -1.75 -2.72
N TRP A 121 -4.47 -2.33 -3.27
CA TRP A 121 -4.86 -3.72 -3.04
C TRP A 121 -3.74 -4.69 -3.42
N GLN A 122 -3.16 -4.52 -4.61
CA GLN A 122 -2.02 -5.31 -5.05
C GLN A 122 -0.82 -5.15 -4.12
N HIS A 123 -0.51 -3.93 -3.66
CA HIS A 123 0.56 -3.71 -2.70
C HIS A 123 0.31 -4.35 -1.32
N ALA A 124 -0.95 -4.43 -0.89
CA ALA A 124 -1.32 -5.03 0.38
C ALA A 124 -1.26 -6.56 0.35
N THR A 125 -1.60 -7.17 -0.78
CA THR A 125 -1.74 -8.63 -0.94
C THR A 125 -0.57 -9.30 -1.66
N SER A 126 0.31 -8.53 -2.30
CA SER A 126 1.51 -9.09 -2.92
C SER A 126 2.41 -9.66 -1.83
N PRO A 127 2.85 -10.93 -1.95
CA PRO A 127 3.83 -11.48 -1.04
C PRO A 127 5.07 -10.59 -1.04
N ALA A 128 5.67 -10.37 0.14
CA ALA A 128 6.90 -9.60 0.25
C ALA A 128 7.91 -10.16 -0.77
N PRO A 129 8.56 -9.31 -1.59
CA PRO A 129 9.53 -9.80 -2.55
C PRO A 129 10.56 -10.61 -1.79
N VAL A 130 10.66 -11.90 -2.11
CA VAL A 130 11.68 -12.78 -1.53
C VAL A 130 13.01 -12.09 -1.81
N SER A 131 13.69 -11.64 -0.75
CA SER A 131 15.04 -11.11 -0.85
C SER A 131 15.88 -12.19 -1.51
N ARG A 132 16.06 -12.08 -2.83
CA ARG A 132 16.96 -12.96 -3.57
C ARG A 132 18.29 -12.82 -2.86
N PRO A 133 18.89 -13.92 -2.34
CA PRO A 133 20.17 -13.83 -1.67
C PRO A 133 21.09 -13.07 -2.61
N ALA A 134 21.72 -12.01 -2.08
CA ALA A 134 22.71 -11.25 -2.83
C ALA A 134 23.61 -12.29 -3.48
N ARG A 135 23.68 -12.31 -4.82
CA ARG A 135 24.67 -13.12 -5.53
C ARG A 135 25.97 -12.77 -4.84
N THR A 136 26.49 -13.70 -4.04
CA THR A 136 27.86 -13.63 -3.57
C THR A 136 28.64 -13.41 -4.85
N ARG A 137 29.20 -12.21 -5.02
CA ARG A 137 30.22 -11.97 -6.02
C ARG A 137 31.27 -13.00 -5.64
N GLY A 138 31.27 -14.14 -6.34
CA GLY A 138 32.29 -15.15 -6.19
C GLY A 138 33.60 -14.39 -6.25
N THR A 139 34.40 -14.54 -5.19
CA THR A 139 35.77 -14.06 -5.14
C THR A 139 36.38 -14.34 -6.50
N ALA A 140 36.72 -13.26 -7.22
CA ALA A 140 37.35 -13.38 -8.52
C ALA A 140 38.54 -14.32 -8.33
N ALA A 141 38.58 -15.41 -9.10
CA ALA A 141 39.71 -16.33 -9.07
C ALA A 141 41.00 -15.50 -9.25
N PRO A 142 42.06 -15.74 -8.44
CA PRO A 142 43.30 -15.00 -8.59
C PRO A 142 43.78 -15.21 -10.02
N ARG A 143 44.01 -14.10 -10.76
CA ARG A 143 44.56 -14.15 -12.11
C ARG A 143 45.84 -14.99 -12.05
N ALA A 144 45.85 -16.08 -12.82
CA ALA A 144 47.08 -16.77 -13.14
C ALA A 144 48.07 -15.74 -13.69
N GLY A 145 49.26 -15.68 -13.07
CA GLY A 145 50.34 -14.82 -13.51
C GLY A 145 50.74 -15.11 -14.96
N PRO A 146 51.43 -14.17 -15.62
CA PRO A 146 51.78 -14.28 -17.03
C PRO A 146 52.60 -15.56 -17.31
N PRO A 147 52.34 -16.27 -18.43
CA PRO A 147 53.07 -17.48 -18.77
C PRO A 147 54.56 -17.15 -18.96
N ARG A 148 55.43 -17.93 -18.33
CA ARG A 148 56.88 -17.87 -18.56
C ARG A 148 57.17 -18.30 -20.00
N THR A 149 57.64 -17.38 -20.82
CA THR A 149 58.21 -17.66 -22.14
C THR A 149 59.44 -18.54 -21.98
N THR A 150 59.34 -19.81 -22.39
CA THR A 150 60.50 -20.68 -22.59
C THR A 150 61.19 -20.32 -23.90
N ALA A 151 62.47 -19.94 -23.82
CA ALA A 151 63.30 -19.67 -25.00
C ALA A 151 63.56 -20.96 -25.81
N PRO A 152 63.63 -20.88 -27.16
CA PRO A 152 63.83 -22.04 -28.01
C PRO A 152 65.28 -22.57 -27.96
N PRO A 153 65.51 -23.89 -28.07
CA PRO A 153 66.84 -24.47 -28.08
C PRO A 153 67.59 -24.19 -29.40
N THR A 154 68.87 -23.84 -29.27
CA THR A 154 69.82 -23.65 -30.38
C THR A 154 70.09 -24.97 -31.10
N ALA A 155 69.77 -25.03 -32.39
CA ALA A 155 70.16 -26.13 -33.27
C ALA A 155 71.67 -26.06 -33.55
N ARG A 156 72.39 -27.15 -33.27
CA ARG A 156 73.73 -27.39 -33.81
C ARG A 156 73.60 -27.93 -35.23
N ILE A 157 74.31 -27.31 -36.17
CA ILE A 157 74.51 -27.82 -37.52
C ILE A 157 75.89 -28.51 -37.51
N SER A 158 75.91 -29.79 -37.86
CA SER A 158 77.14 -30.49 -38.24
C SER A 158 77.32 -30.39 -39.76
N LEU A 159 78.56 -30.18 -40.21
CA LEU A 159 79.03 -30.39 -41.58
C LEU A 159 79.34 -31.86 -41.83
#